data_AF-A0A1D7XRD7-F1
#
_entry.id   AF-A0A1D7XRD7-F1
#
_cell.length_a   1.000
_cell.length_b   1.000
_cell.length_c   1.000
_cell.angle_alpha   90.00
_cell.angle_beta   90.00
_cell.angle_gamma   90.00
#
_symmetry.space_group_name_H-M   'P 1'
#
loop_
_entity.id
_entity.type
_entity.pdbx_description
1 polymer ?
#
loop_
_entity_poly.entity_id
_entity_poly.type
_entity_poly.pdbx_seq_one_letter_code
_entity_poly.pdbx_strand_id
1 'polypeptide(L)'
;MQTELKFLLGILLGISSALFSTLFAVLNGKFVAEHNASTISFYEFISGVVFISICLFFTSDGFDREFFNLSLSDLGFIFILASICTAYAFIASVHVMKYLTPYTLVLTYNLEPIYGILLALFLFPESETMSTSFYLGASLIISTVVLNAIFKQKSNKIKS
;
A
#
# COMPACT_ATOMS: atom_id res chain seq x y z
N MET A 1 20.22 15.04 -21.85
CA MET A 1 19.31 14.07 -22.51
C MET A 1 19.45 12.64 -21.96
N GLN A 2 20.66 12.16 -21.63
CA GLN A 2 20.84 10.83 -21.02
C GLN A 2 20.32 10.68 -19.57
N THR A 3 20.21 11.78 -18.80
CA THR A 3 19.70 11.75 -17.41
C THR A 3 18.18 11.53 -17.32
N GLU A 4 17.41 12.04 -18.29
CA GLU A 4 15.95 11.89 -18.37
C GLU A 4 15.54 10.44 -18.70
N LEU A 5 16.23 9.82 -19.66
CA LEU A 5 15.99 8.41 -20.04
C LEU A 5 16.28 7.43 -18.89
N LYS A 6 17.21 7.79 -17.98
CA LYS A 6 17.57 6.95 -16.83
C LYS A 6 16.41 6.79 -15.84
N PHE A 7 15.54 7.80 -15.73
CA PHE A 7 14.36 7.76 -14.84
C PHE A 7 13.05 7.45 -15.56
N LEU A 8 13.02 7.51 -16.89
CA LEU A 8 11.81 7.28 -17.69
C LEU A 8 11.18 5.91 -17.40
N LEU A 9 11.99 4.84 -17.30
CA LEU A 9 11.50 3.51 -16.93
C LEU A 9 10.88 3.48 -15.54
N GLY A 10 11.52 4.12 -14.55
CA GLY A 10 10.99 4.22 -13.19
C GLY A 10 9.69 5.01 -13.12
N ILE A 11 9.59 6.12 -13.85
CA ILE A 11 8.37 6.94 -13.95
C ILE A 11 7.24 6.12 -14.60
N LEU A 12 7.52 5.43 -15.70
CA LEU A 12 6.53 4.62 -16.41
C LEU A 12 6.05 3.44 -15.56
N LEU A 13 6.96 2.77 -14.85
CA LEU A 13 6.61 1.73 -13.87
C LEU A 13 5.78 2.30 -12.71
N GLY A 14 6.12 3.48 -12.21
CA GLY A 14 5.37 4.15 -11.15
C GLY A 14 3.94 4.51 -11.55
N ILE A 15 3.76 5.10 -12.74
CA ILE A 15 2.44 5.42 -13.29
C ILE A 15 1.63 4.13 -13.52
N SER A 16 2.26 3.10 -14.09
CA SER A 16 1.61 1.80 -14.31
C SER A 16 1.18 1.15 -13.00
N SER A 17 2.05 1.19 -11.98
CA SER A 17 1.74 0.70 -10.64
C SER A 17 0.57 1.46 -10.01
N ALA A 18 0.54 2.79 -10.12
CA ALA A 18 -0.59 3.60 -9.63
C ALA A 18 -1.91 3.26 -10.34
N LEU A 19 -1.87 2.99 -11.65
CA LEU A 19 -3.03 2.54 -12.42
C LEU A 19 -3.54 1.19 -11.90
N PHE A 20 -2.65 0.18 -11.77
CA PHE A 20 -3.02 -1.14 -11.27
C PHE A 20 -3.50 -1.09 -9.82
N SER A 21 -2.86 -0.31 -8.95
CA SER A 21 -3.28 -0.12 -7.56
C SER A 21 -4.69 0.48 -7.46
N THR A 22 -4.98 1.49 -8.28
CA THR A 22 -6.32 2.11 -8.32
C THR A 22 -7.37 1.15 -8.88
N LEU A 23 -7.06 0.45 -9.98
CA LEU A 23 -7.94 -0.55 -10.57
C LEU A 23 -8.24 -1.66 -9.56
N PHE A 24 -7.22 -2.15 -8.87
CA PHE A 24 -7.31 -3.15 -7.83
C PHE A 24 -8.25 -2.72 -6.70
N ALA A 25 -8.13 -1.48 -6.20
CA ALA A 25 -9.02 -0.94 -5.18
C ALA A 25 -10.48 -0.83 -5.66
N VAL A 26 -10.70 -0.41 -6.91
CA VAL A 26 -12.06 -0.31 -7.49
C VAL A 26 -12.71 -1.68 -7.66
N LEU A 27 -11.96 -2.68 -8.16
CA LEU A 27 -12.46 -4.05 -8.31
C LEU A 27 -12.80 -4.66 -6.95
N ASN A 28 -11.93 -4.52 -5.96
CA ASN A 28 -12.20 -4.96 -4.59
C ASN A 28 -13.43 -4.30 -3.99
N GLY A 29 -13.58 -2.99 -4.17
CA GLY A 29 -14.77 -2.26 -3.73
C GLY A 29 -16.07 -2.78 -4.36
N LYS A 30 -16.01 -3.33 -5.58
CA LYS A 30 -17.17 -3.99 -6.21
C LYS A 30 -17.38 -5.41 -5.68
N PHE A 31 -16.33 -6.23 -5.61
CA PHE A 31 -16.45 -7.63 -5.21
C PHE A 31 -16.81 -7.81 -3.74
N VAL A 32 -16.38 -6.90 -2.87
CA VAL A 32 -16.69 -6.98 -1.43
C VAL A 32 -18.18 -6.77 -1.12
N ALA A 33 -18.97 -6.27 -2.07
CA ALA A 33 -20.42 -6.16 -1.94
C ALA A 33 -21.13 -7.53 -2.02
N GLU A 34 -20.56 -8.47 -2.77
CA GLU A 34 -21.15 -9.80 -3.03
C GLU A 34 -20.39 -10.93 -2.32
N HIS A 35 -19.13 -10.71 -1.97
CA HIS A 35 -18.24 -11.73 -1.42
C HIS A 35 -17.57 -11.29 -0.10
N ASN A 36 -17.12 -12.27 0.68
CA ASN A 36 -16.37 -12.02 1.90
C ASN A 36 -14.95 -11.58 1.58
N ALA A 37 -14.46 -10.55 2.28
CA ALA A 37 -13.12 -9.99 2.10
C ALA A 37 -12.02 -11.06 2.19
N SER A 38 -12.11 -11.98 3.16
CA SER A 38 -11.14 -13.08 3.29
C SER A 38 -11.10 -14.01 2.08
N THR A 39 -12.24 -14.28 1.45
CA THR A 39 -12.28 -15.12 0.24
C THR A 39 -11.65 -14.40 -0.94
N ILE A 40 -11.95 -13.12 -1.12
CA ILE A 40 -11.35 -12.29 -2.18
C ILE A 40 -9.83 -12.28 -2.01
N SER A 41 -9.34 -11.86 -0.85
CA SER A 41 -7.90 -11.77 -0.58
C SER A 41 -7.18 -13.12 -0.66
N PHE A 42 -7.84 -14.23 -0.33
CA PHE A 42 -7.26 -15.57 -0.51
C PHE A 42 -6.94 -15.87 -1.98
N TYR A 43 -7.87 -15.59 -2.89
CA TYR A 43 -7.64 -15.74 -4.33
C TYR A 43 -6.60 -14.74 -4.87
N GLU A 44 -6.57 -13.52 -4.32
CA GLU A 44 -5.57 -12.51 -4.69
C GLU A 44 -4.16 -12.94 -4.28
N PHE A 45 -3.97 -13.47 -3.07
CA PHE A 45 -2.66 -13.95 -2.64
C PHE A 45 -2.19 -15.17 -3.44
N ILE A 46 -3.08 -16.14 -3.70
CA ILE A 46 -2.71 -17.31 -4.51
C ILE A 46 -2.33 -16.88 -5.93
N SER A 47 -3.13 -16.02 -6.55
CA SER A 47 -2.83 -15.53 -7.90
C SER A 47 -1.56 -14.69 -7.93
N GLY A 48 -1.31 -13.88 -6.91
CA GLY A 48 -0.06 -13.14 -6.72
C GLY A 48 1.16 -14.04 -6.61
N VAL A 49 1.10 -15.10 -5.79
CA VAL A 49 2.19 -16.08 -5.66
C VAL A 49 2.46 -16.78 -6.99
N VAL A 50 1.42 -17.23 -7.69
CA VAL A 50 1.56 -17.88 -9.00
C VAL A 50 2.17 -16.93 -10.02
N PHE A 51 1.66 -15.70 -10.10
CA PHE A 51 2.13 -14.69 -11.05
C PHE A 51 3.59 -14.32 -10.81
N ILE A 52 3.96 -14.00 -9.56
CA ILE A 52 5.34 -13.66 -9.19
C ILE A 52 6.28 -14.84 -9.45
N SER A 53 5.86 -16.07 -9.13
CA SER A 53 6.67 -17.27 -9.39
C SER A 53 6.96 -17.46 -10.87
N ILE A 54 5.96 -17.23 -11.74
CA ILE A 54 6.14 -17.29 -13.19
C ILE A 54 7.10 -16.18 -13.65
N CYS A 55 6.94 -14.95 -13.17
CA CYS A 55 7.85 -13.85 -13.52
C CYS A 55 9.30 -14.12 -13.09
N LEU A 56 9.51 -14.66 -11.89
CA LEU A 56 10.84 -15.04 -11.40
C LEU A 56 11.43 -16.18 -12.22
N PHE A 57 10.62 -17.15 -12.67
CA PHE A 57 11.09 -18.24 -13.52
C PHE A 57 11.68 -17.77 -14.86
N PHE A 58 11.16 -16.68 -15.44
CA PHE A 58 11.67 -16.10 -16.69
C PHE A 58 12.82 -15.10 -16.48
N THR A 59 13.18 -14.78 -15.24
CA THR A 59 14.24 -13.83 -14.91
C THR A 59 15.56 -14.57 -14.69
N SER A 60 16.65 -14.07 -15.27
CA SER A 60 17.98 -14.70 -15.20
C SER A 60 18.51 -14.89 -13.77
N ASP A 61 18.17 -13.97 -12.87
CA ASP A 61 18.53 -13.98 -11.44
C ASP A 61 17.36 -14.47 -10.56
N GLY A 62 16.53 -15.39 -11.09
CA GLY A 62 15.32 -15.88 -10.44
C GLY A 62 15.56 -16.81 -9.25
N PHE A 63 14.96 -18.00 -9.28
CA PHE A 63 15.10 -18.99 -8.20
C PHE A 63 16.52 -19.58 -8.13
N ASP A 64 17.44 -18.89 -7.46
CA ASP A 64 18.80 -19.37 -7.19
C ASP A 64 18.91 -20.06 -5.81
N ARG A 65 20.01 -20.79 -5.57
CA ARG A 65 20.28 -21.47 -4.29
C ARG A 65 20.38 -20.49 -3.12
N GLU A 66 20.87 -19.27 -3.36
CA GLU A 66 20.93 -18.23 -2.33
C GLU A 66 19.53 -17.72 -1.93
N PHE A 67 18.56 -17.72 -2.86
CA PHE A 67 17.18 -17.33 -2.56
C PHE A 67 16.55 -18.19 -1.45
N PHE A 68 16.95 -19.45 -1.36
CA PHE A 68 16.46 -20.39 -0.34
C PHE A 68 17.35 -20.47 0.90
N ASN A 69 18.45 -19.72 0.95
CA ASN A 69 19.36 -19.71 2.08
C ASN A 69 18.92 -18.65 3.12
N LEU A 70 17.81 -18.93 3.80
CA LEU A 70 17.25 -18.08 4.84
C LEU A 70 17.64 -18.59 6.23
N SER A 71 18.05 -17.67 7.11
CA SER A 71 18.28 -18.02 8.51
C SER A 71 16.94 -18.24 9.24
N LEU A 72 16.96 -18.99 10.35
CA LEU A 72 15.79 -19.17 11.22
C LEU A 72 15.24 -17.84 11.76
N SER A 73 16.11 -16.84 11.97
CA SER A 73 15.70 -15.50 12.40
C SER A 73 14.91 -14.78 11.30
N ASP A 74 15.38 -14.86 10.05
CA ASP A 74 14.72 -14.23 8.90
C ASP A 74 13.34 -14.84 8.66
N LEU A 75 13.21 -16.17 8.81
CA LEU A 75 11.92 -16.85 8.74
C LEU A 75 10.93 -16.35 9.79
N GLY A 76 11.40 -16.08 11.02
CA GLY A 76 10.57 -15.49 12.06
C GLY A 76 10.03 -14.09 11.69
N PHE A 77 10.91 -13.22 11.18
CA PHE A 77 10.51 -11.87 10.74
C PHE A 77 9.59 -11.91 9.51
N ILE A 78 9.90 -12.74 8.51
CA ILE A 78 9.07 -12.93 7.32
C ILE A 78 7.70 -13.46 7.72
N PHE A 79 7.61 -14.39 8.67
CA PHE A 79 6.33 -14.92 9.13
C PHE A 79 5.46 -13.83 9.76
N ILE A 80 6.03 -12.99 10.64
CA ILE A 80 5.30 -11.87 11.27
C ILE A 80 4.86 -10.86 10.20
N LEU A 81 5.76 -10.49 9.29
CA LEU A 81 5.48 -9.53 8.23
C LEU A 81 4.38 -10.03 7.29
N ALA A 82 4.50 -11.26 6.79
CA ALA A 82 3.56 -11.84 5.85
C ALA A 82 2.17 -12.08 6.47
N SER A 83 2.10 -12.46 7.74
CA SER A 83 0.83 -12.74 8.42
C SER A 83 0.13 -11.47 8.90
N ILE A 84 0.72 -10.74 9.85
CA ILE A 84 0.05 -9.62 10.53
C ILE A 84 0.09 -8.38 9.64
N CYS A 85 1.28 -8.02 9.16
CA CYS A 85 1.48 -6.76 8.45
C CYS A 85 0.96 -6.80 7.00
N THR A 86 0.94 -7.98 6.37
CA THR A 86 0.45 -8.15 5.00
C THR A 86 -0.94 -8.79 4.97
N ALA A 87 -1.07 -10.07 5.31
CA ALA A 87 -2.33 -10.80 5.10
C ALA A 87 -3.50 -10.21 5.90
N TYR A 88 -3.33 -10.03 7.22
CA TYR A 88 -4.40 -9.47 8.06
C TYR A 88 -4.73 -8.02 7.69
N ALA A 89 -3.71 -7.16 7.58
CA ALA A 89 -3.92 -5.74 7.24
C ALA A 89 -4.64 -5.58 5.89
N PHE A 90 -4.31 -6.42 4.91
CA PHE A 90 -4.93 -6.38 3.59
C PHE A 90 -6.36 -6.93 3.59
N ILE A 91 -6.63 -8.05 4.27
CA ILE A 91 -7.99 -8.56 4.45
C ILE A 91 -8.85 -7.50 5.15
N ALA A 92 -8.32 -6.84 6.17
CA ALA A 92 -9.00 -5.77 6.88
C ALA A 92 -9.25 -4.55 5.96
N SER A 93 -8.29 -4.16 5.12
CA SER A 93 -8.48 -3.05 4.18
C SER A 93 -9.58 -3.33 3.15
N VAL A 94 -9.61 -4.54 2.58
CA VAL A 94 -10.70 -4.98 1.69
C VAL A 94 -12.02 -5.02 2.46
N HIS A 95 -12.04 -5.53 3.69
CA HIS A 95 -13.25 -5.54 4.51
C HIS A 95 -13.80 -4.14 4.79
N VAL A 96 -12.93 -3.16 5.06
CA VAL A 96 -13.32 -1.77 5.30
C VAL A 96 -13.92 -1.13 4.04
N MET A 97 -13.60 -1.61 2.84
CA MET A 97 -14.26 -1.17 1.60
C MET A 97 -15.77 -1.51 1.55
N LYS A 98 -16.30 -2.33 2.47
CA LYS A 98 -17.76 -2.48 2.66
C LYS A 98 -18.43 -1.21 3.17
N TYR A 99 -17.68 -0.37 3.88
CA TYR A 99 -18.17 0.84 4.54
C TYR A 99 -17.59 2.12 3.94
N LEU A 100 -16.39 2.04 3.37
CA LEU A 100 -15.70 3.15 2.72
C LEU A 100 -15.62 2.93 1.22
N THR A 101 -15.64 4.02 0.46
CA THR A 101 -15.43 3.94 -0.99
C THR A 101 -13.95 3.67 -1.28
N PRO A 102 -13.61 2.97 -2.39
CA PRO A 102 -12.23 2.76 -2.81
C PRO A 102 -11.42 4.05 -2.86
N TYR A 103 -12.05 5.15 -3.31
CA TYR A 103 -11.44 6.48 -3.33
C TYR A 103 -10.97 6.96 -1.93
N THR A 104 -11.81 6.79 -0.91
CA THR A 104 -11.45 7.20 0.46
C THR A 104 -10.34 6.33 1.04
N LEU A 105 -10.32 5.04 0.70
CA LEU A 105 -9.27 4.12 1.11
C LEU A 105 -7.91 4.54 0.52
N VAL A 106 -7.84 4.78 -0.79
CA VAL A 106 -6.62 5.23 -1.46
C VAL A 106 -6.14 6.58 -0.92
N LEU A 107 -7.06 7.52 -0.65
CA LEU A 107 -6.68 8.79 -0.02
C LEU A 107 -6.10 8.58 1.39
N THR A 108 -6.58 7.59 2.13
CA THR A 108 -6.06 7.26 3.46
C THR A 108 -4.65 6.69 3.38
N TYR A 109 -4.31 5.93 2.34
CA TYR A 109 -2.94 5.44 2.11
C TYR A 109 -1.93 6.57 1.88
N ASN A 110 -2.35 7.72 1.37
CA ASN A 110 -1.46 8.88 1.26
C ASN A 110 -0.99 9.42 2.63
N LEU A 111 -1.56 8.95 3.75
CA LEU A 111 -1.07 9.23 5.09
C LEU A 111 0.07 8.30 5.54
N GLU A 112 0.33 7.21 4.83
CA GLU A 112 1.41 6.26 5.16
C GLU A 112 2.78 6.97 5.34
N PRO A 113 3.20 7.91 4.47
CA PRO A 113 4.43 8.66 4.68
C PRO A 113 4.41 9.51 5.97
N ILE A 114 3.26 10.05 6.35
CA ILE A 114 3.12 10.87 7.56
C ILE A 114 3.32 10.02 8.80
N TYR A 115 2.62 8.88 8.89
CA TYR A 115 2.76 7.99 10.04
C TYR A 115 4.14 7.34 10.10
N GLY A 116 4.74 7.01 8.95
CA GLY A 116 6.12 6.53 8.88
C GLY A 116 7.11 7.51 9.50
N ILE A 117 6.94 8.81 9.24
CA ILE A 117 7.84 9.83 9.77
C ILE A 117 7.57 10.10 11.25
N LEU A 118 6.31 10.09 11.69
CA LEU A 118 6.00 10.17 13.13
C LEU A 118 6.61 9.00 13.91
N LEU A 119 6.55 7.79 13.37
CA LEU A 119 7.21 6.61 13.95
C LEU A 119 8.73 6.75 13.94
N ALA A 120 9.32 7.27 12.85
CA ALA A 120 10.76 7.51 12.77
C ALA A 120 11.23 8.52 13.84
N LEU A 121 10.50 9.61 14.05
CA LEU A 121 10.80 10.59 15.11
C LEU A 121 10.67 9.99 16.53
N PHE A 122 9.72 9.08 16.72
CA PHE A 122 9.53 8.41 18.02
C PHE A 122 10.63 7.38 18.32
N LEU A 123 11.06 6.61 17.32
CA LEU A 123 12.06 5.55 17.46
C LEU A 123 13.51 6.06 17.35
N PHE A 124 13.73 7.12 16.59
CA PHE A 124 15.05 7.73 16.34
C PHE A 124 15.02 9.25 16.66
N PRO A 125 14.83 9.63 17.93
CA PRO A 125 14.64 11.03 18.33
C PRO A 125 15.88 11.91 18.11
N GLU A 126 17.08 11.33 18.03
CA GLU A 126 18.32 12.10 17.91
C GLU A 126 18.67 12.50 16.46
N SER A 127 18.04 11.92 15.43
CA SER A 127 18.57 12.03 14.07
C SER A 127 17.99 13.12 13.17
N GLU A 128 16.77 13.66 13.35
CA GLU A 128 16.22 14.57 12.33
C GLU A 128 15.33 15.72 12.82
N THR A 129 15.92 16.93 12.86
CA THR A 129 15.14 18.15 12.61
C THR A 129 14.81 18.23 11.13
N MET A 130 13.58 17.91 10.76
CA MET A 130 13.14 17.98 9.36
C MET A 130 13.17 19.41 8.81
N SER A 131 13.39 19.55 7.51
CA SER A 131 13.38 20.86 6.84
C SER A 131 12.00 21.54 6.89
N THR A 132 11.95 22.87 6.79
CA THR A 132 10.68 23.63 6.73
C THR A 132 9.76 23.17 5.59
N SER A 133 10.32 22.79 4.44
CA SER A 133 9.57 22.27 3.29
C SER A 133 8.85 20.96 3.61
N PHE A 134 9.44 20.12 4.47
CA PHE A 134 8.82 18.89 4.92
C PHE A 134 7.54 19.17 5.72
N TYR A 135 7.61 20.07 6.70
CA TYR A 135 6.44 20.44 7.52
C TYR A 135 5.29 21.02 6.68
N LEU A 136 5.61 21.79 5.64
CA LEU A 136 4.61 22.29 4.70
C LEU A 136 3.95 21.16 3.89
N GLY A 137 4.74 20.21 3.38
CA GLY A 137 4.22 19.04 2.68
C GLY A 137 3.34 18.15 3.57
N ALA A 138 3.79 17.88 4.80
CA ALA A 138 3.04 17.11 5.77
C ALA A 138 1.69 17.77 6.12
N SER A 139 1.71 19.09 6.36
CA SER A 139 0.50 19.87 6.63
C SER A 139 -0.50 19.81 5.46
N LEU A 140 -0.03 19.88 4.21
CA LEU A 140 -0.86 19.77 3.02
C LEU A 140 -1.56 18.40 2.91
N ILE A 141 -0.82 17.31 3.12
CA ILE A 141 -1.36 15.95 3.07
C ILE A 141 -2.42 15.77 4.16
N ILE A 142 -2.09 16.10 5.42
CA ILE A 142 -3.00 15.96 6.56
C ILE A 142 -4.28 16.79 6.33
N SER A 143 -4.13 18.04 5.91
CA SER A 143 -5.27 18.93 5.64
C SER A 143 -6.20 18.35 4.58
N THR A 144 -5.64 17.80 3.49
CA THR A 144 -6.43 17.20 2.40
C THR A 144 -7.23 16.00 2.89
N VAL A 145 -6.62 15.11 3.67
CA VAL A 145 -7.32 13.92 4.19
C VAL A 145 -8.40 14.30 5.20
N VAL A 146 -8.12 15.22 6.11
CA VAL A 146 -9.07 15.71 7.12
C VAL A 146 -10.26 16.42 6.44
N LEU A 147 -10.00 17.30 5.48
CA LEU A 147 -11.06 17.98 4.73
C LEU A 147 -11.94 17.00 3.97
N ASN A 148 -11.36 15.99 3.31
CA ASN A 148 -12.12 14.95 2.63
C ASN A 148 -13.01 14.15 3.61
N ALA A 149 -12.49 13.81 4.79
CA ALA A 149 -13.26 13.12 5.83
C ALA A 149 -14.46 13.98 6.30
N ILE A 150 -14.25 15.27 6.57
CA ILE A 150 -15.28 16.21 7.01
C ILE A 150 -16.36 16.39 5.92
N PHE A 151 -15.96 16.60 4.67
CA PHE A 151 -16.91 16.77 3.56
C PHE A 151 -17.75 15.52 3.33
N LYS A 152 -17.15 14.33 3.44
CA LYS A 152 -17.89 13.07 3.30
C LYS A 152 -18.89 12.86 4.44
N GLN A 153 -18.52 13.19 5.67
CA GLN A 153 -19.44 13.14 6.83
C GLN A 153 -20.61 14.12 6.65
N LYS A 154 -20.34 15.34 6.14
CA LYS A 154 -21.37 16.35 5.90
C LYS A 154 -22.30 15.95 4.74
N SER A 155 -21.78 15.35 3.67
CA SER A 155 -22.58 14.87 2.54
C SER A 155 -23.50 13.71 2.92
N ASN A 156 -23.05 12.76 3.75
CA ASN A 156 -23.90 11.68 4.26
C ASN A 156 -25.03 12.18 5.18
N LYS A 157 -24.80 13.28 5.93
CA LYS A 157 -25.85 13.94 6.74
C LYS A 157 -26.94 14.64 5.93
N ILE A 158 -26.71 14.92 4.64
CA ILE A 158 -27.67 15.62 3.75
C ILE A 158 -28.56 14.62 3.00
N LYS A 159 -28.19 13.34 2.95
CA LYS A 159 -28.96 12.26 2.31
C LYS A 159 -29.78 11.39 3.28
N SER A 160 -29.73 11.68 4.59
CA SER A 160 -30.59 11.08 5.63
C SER A 160 -31.64 12.07 6.07
#